data_AF-A0AAJ0BRC6-F1
#
_entry.id   AF-A0AAJ0BRC6-F1
#
_cell.length_a   1.000
_cell.length_b   1.000
_cell.length_c   1.000
_cell.angle_alpha   90.00
_cell.angle_beta   90.00
_cell.angle_gamma   90.00
#
_symmetry.space_group_name_H-M   'P 1'
#
loop_
_entity.id
_entity.type
_entity.pdbx_description
1 polymer ?
#
loop_
_entity_poly.entity_id
_entity_poly.type
_entity_poly.pdbx_seq_one_letter_code
_entity_poly.pdbx_strand_id
1 'polypeptide(L)'
;MNNTEDKNKTTQEPETPVGDHRCIFIPPQLLAAVAGSSSQQENHASAPDAVFQLQITNSTSAIDDREEISLSVKKALDSITHAQVPATGRNRQVYDLQFNKHPSAFPGVLVRSEGEPSCGDKTADALYDNMGVVYDFFEQAFGDANIFRDHHPPIGIVHYDFYYAGAWFHVPYPSDSPISRHQALICGDGWDNDPWNQGGALKTYGGCFGNFAASIEVVAHEMAHGFVNAVCGLGLGGEPGIIHEHLADVFGIMCEQFSKGQTVEEGDWLVGEDLVAPEWKGVAMRSFKAPGTAYLLKHIGIGDDPQVGHMKRFYSGTQDGGGVHINSGIPNRAFHLVATGLGDKFSWERAGRIWYAALTRGAVAPDCGLERWAMLTLRATKKTLKYGPVAVQVVWNAWKEVGIILPAEMVS
;
A
#
# COMPACT_ATOMS: atom_id res chain seq x y z
N MET A 1 25.35 41.53 -43.10
CA MET A 1 24.13 41.19 -42.34
C MET A 1 24.06 39.68 -42.26
N ASN A 2 24.33 39.17 -41.05
CA ASN A 2 24.21 37.80 -40.56
C ASN A 2 22.79 37.25 -40.80
N ASN A 3 22.44 35.96 -40.75
CA ASN A 3 23.15 34.71 -40.50
C ASN A 3 22.25 33.57 -41.03
N THR A 4 22.89 32.42 -41.22
CA THR A 4 22.40 31.06 -41.46
C THR A 4 21.45 30.49 -40.39
N GLU A 5 20.68 29.48 -40.83
CA GLU A 5 20.15 28.28 -40.13
C GLU A 5 19.26 28.43 -38.87
N ASP A 6 18.05 27.85 -38.92
CA ASP A 6 17.78 26.60 -38.19
C ASP A 6 16.40 26.01 -38.53
N LYS A 7 16.39 24.87 -39.22
CA LYS A 7 15.24 23.96 -39.34
C LYS A 7 15.55 22.74 -38.49
N ASN A 8 15.19 22.77 -37.21
CA ASN A 8 14.89 21.58 -36.41
C ASN A 8 14.30 22.01 -35.06
N LYS A 9 12.98 22.17 -35.01
CA LYS A 9 12.22 22.03 -33.76
C LYS A 9 11.31 20.83 -33.93
N THR A 10 11.83 19.67 -33.57
CA THR A 10 11.02 18.51 -33.21
C THR A 10 10.12 18.95 -32.07
N THR A 11 8.82 19.08 -32.33
CA THR A 11 7.80 19.23 -31.30
C THR A 11 7.86 17.98 -30.43
N GLN A 12 8.47 18.09 -29.24
CA GLN A 12 8.24 17.14 -28.17
C GLN A 12 6.73 17.18 -27.89
N GLU A 13 6.07 16.04 -28.08
CA GLU A 13 4.73 15.83 -27.55
C GLU A 13 4.77 16.11 -26.04
N PRO A 14 3.78 16.83 -25.49
CA PRO A 14 3.74 17.10 -24.07
C PRO A 14 3.65 15.76 -23.32
N GLU A 15 4.55 15.56 -22.38
CA GLU A 15 4.50 14.44 -21.44
C GLU A 15 3.11 14.37 -20.82
N THR A 16 2.45 13.22 -20.98
CA THR A 16 1.20 12.90 -20.31
C THR A 16 1.36 13.13 -18.81
N PRO A 17 0.42 13.84 -18.14
CA PRO A 17 0.47 13.98 -16.69
C PRO A 17 0.50 12.59 -16.05
N VAL A 18 1.37 12.40 -15.07
CA VAL A 18 1.37 11.24 -14.17
C VAL A 18 -0.06 11.10 -13.65
N GLY A 19 -0.73 10.01 -14.02
CA GLY A 19 -2.12 9.78 -13.64
C GLY A 19 -2.27 9.78 -12.12
N ASP A 20 -3.45 10.15 -11.65
CA ASP A 20 -3.85 10.00 -10.24
C ASP A 20 -3.92 8.50 -9.90
N HIS A 21 -2.77 7.91 -9.63
CA HIS A 21 -2.57 6.47 -9.44
C HIS A 21 -2.66 6.16 -7.94
N ARG A 22 -3.90 6.00 -7.46
CA ARG A 22 -4.18 5.47 -6.12
C ARG A 22 -3.99 3.95 -6.15
N CYS A 23 -3.02 3.44 -5.40
CA CYS A 23 -2.97 2.01 -5.08
C CYS A 23 -3.90 1.74 -3.90
N ILE A 24 -4.76 0.74 -3.98
CA ILE A 24 -5.77 0.43 -2.96
C ILE A 24 -5.45 -0.95 -2.39
N PHE A 25 -5.36 -1.07 -1.06
CA PHE A 25 -5.04 -2.31 -0.36
C PHE A 25 -5.85 -3.54 -0.85
N ILE A 26 -7.15 -3.33 -1.12
CA ILE A 26 -8.04 -4.37 -1.64
C ILE A 26 -7.89 -4.45 -3.16
N PRO A 27 -7.57 -5.64 -3.71
CA PRO A 27 -7.51 -5.84 -5.15
C PRO A 27 -8.81 -5.41 -5.86
N PRO A 28 -8.76 -4.64 -6.95
CA PRO A 28 -9.95 -4.15 -7.66
C PRO A 28 -10.91 -5.26 -8.10
N GLN A 29 -10.40 -6.46 -8.39
CA GLN A 29 -11.23 -7.61 -8.78
C GLN A 29 -12.11 -8.10 -7.64
N LEU A 30 -11.61 -8.05 -6.39
CA LEU A 30 -12.38 -8.46 -5.22
C LEU A 30 -13.49 -7.44 -4.92
N LEU A 31 -13.18 -6.14 -5.03
CA LEU A 31 -14.20 -5.07 -4.95
C LEU A 31 -15.26 -5.23 -6.05
N ALA A 32 -14.85 -5.48 -7.30
CA ALA A 32 -15.75 -5.71 -8.42
C ALA A 32 -16.68 -6.91 -8.21
N ALA A 33 -16.12 -7.98 -7.66
CA ALA A 33 -16.83 -9.21 -7.41
C ALA A 33 -17.87 -9.08 -6.30
N VAL A 34 -17.53 -8.39 -5.20
CA VAL A 34 -18.49 -8.08 -4.14
C VAL A 34 -19.60 -7.17 -4.68
N ALA A 35 -19.24 -6.12 -5.43
CA ALA A 35 -20.20 -5.23 -6.08
C ALA A 35 -21.18 -6.00 -7.00
N GLY A 36 -20.66 -6.88 -7.85
CA GLY A 36 -21.45 -7.67 -8.80
C GLY A 36 -22.37 -8.71 -8.14
N SER A 37 -21.95 -9.33 -7.03
CA SER A 37 -22.74 -10.35 -6.33
C SER A 37 -24.04 -9.81 -5.72
N SER A 38 -24.04 -8.56 -5.27
CA SER A 38 -25.23 -7.88 -4.72
C SER A 38 -26.37 -7.68 -5.73
N SER A 39 -26.07 -7.73 -7.04
CA SER A 39 -27.08 -7.58 -8.08
C SER A 39 -27.94 -8.83 -8.31
N GLN A 40 -27.55 -9.99 -7.76
CA GLN A 40 -28.30 -11.25 -7.93
C GLN A 40 -29.24 -11.58 -6.75
N GLN A 41 -29.17 -10.85 -5.63
CA GLN A 41 -30.11 -10.96 -4.51
C GLN A 41 -31.01 -9.71 -4.44
N GLU A 42 -32.14 -9.79 -5.14
CA GLU A 42 -33.39 -9.02 -4.97
C GLU A 42 -33.37 -7.47 -4.83
N ASN A 43 -33.88 -6.79 -5.87
CA ASN A 43 -34.74 -5.59 -5.86
C ASN A 43 -34.77 -4.65 -4.62
N HIS A 44 -33.62 -4.15 -4.17
CA HIS A 44 -33.59 -2.99 -3.27
C HIS A 44 -32.65 -1.90 -3.81
N ALA A 45 -33.19 -0.69 -3.92
CA ALA A 45 -32.57 0.47 -4.55
C ALA A 45 -31.41 1.04 -3.71
N SER A 46 -30.25 0.35 -3.67
CA SER A 46 -29.00 0.88 -3.08
C SER A 46 -27.72 0.22 -3.63
N ALA A 47 -27.73 -0.23 -4.89
CA ALA A 47 -26.54 -0.64 -5.65
C ALA A 47 -25.59 0.46 -6.22
N PRO A 48 -25.80 1.80 -6.07
CA PRO A 48 -24.91 2.80 -6.69
C PRO A 48 -23.47 2.85 -6.15
N ASP A 49 -23.23 2.56 -4.87
CA ASP A 49 -21.98 2.99 -4.21
C ASP A 49 -20.78 2.06 -4.45
N ALA A 50 -21.01 0.75 -4.62
CA ALA A 50 -19.95 -0.18 -5.02
C ALA A 50 -19.55 0.01 -6.50
N VAL A 51 -20.49 0.44 -7.35
CA VAL A 51 -20.23 0.85 -8.74
C VAL A 51 -19.49 2.20 -8.76
N PHE A 52 -19.79 3.11 -7.84
CA PHE A 52 -19.09 4.39 -7.68
C PHE A 52 -17.62 4.20 -7.30
N GLN A 53 -17.31 3.26 -6.40
CA GLN A 53 -15.91 2.91 -6.09
C GLN A 53 -15.17 2.32 -7.29
N LEU A 54 -15.84 1.47 -8.09
CA LEU A 54 -15.28 1.00 -9.36
C LEU A 54 -15.05 2.14 -10.36
N GLN A 55 -15.95 3.13 -10.39
CA GLN A 55 -15.78 4.32 -11.23
C GLN A 55 -14.62 5.19 -10.75
N ILE A 56 -14.40 5.34 -9.44
CA ILE A 56 -13.23 6.07 -8.90
C ILE A 56 -11.91 5.39 -9.30
N THR A 57 -11.86 4.05 -9.28
CA THR A 57 -10.66 3.30 -9.74
C THR A 57 -10.45 3.35 -11.26
N ASN A 58 -11.49 3.62 -12.05
CA ASN A 58 -11.47 3.60 -13.51
C ASN A 58 -11.53 4.99 -14.18
N SER A 59 -11.77 6.07 -13.43
CA SER A 59 -12.04 7.40 -14.01
C SER A 59 -10.80 8.28 -14.02
N THR A 60 -10.24 8.49 -15.21
CA THR A 60 -9.23 9.51 -15.52
C THR A 60 -9.82 10.88 -15.87
N SER A 61 -11.11 11.17 -15.62
CA SER A 61 -11.72 12.42 -16.08
C SER A 61 -12.97 12.88 -15.31
N ALA A 62 -12.83 13.90 -14.46
CA ALA A 62 -13.91 14.82 -14.09
C ALA A 62 -13.31 16.13 -13.53
N ILE A 63 -13.11 17.14 -14.40
CA ILE A 63 -12.39 18.40 -14.10
C ILE A 63 -13.30 19.62 -13.93
N ASP A 64 -14.60 19.57 -14.27
CA ASP A 64 -15.30 20.82 -14.62
C ASP A 64 -15.98 21.65 -13.50
N ASP A 65 -16.04 21.20 -12.25
CA ASP A 65 -16.82 21.94 -11.22
C ASP A 65 -16.00 22.90 -10.32
N ARG A 66 -14.81 23.37 -10.75
CA ARG A 66 -13.82 24.03 -9.86
C ARG A 66 -13.79 25.57 -9.77
N GLU A 67 -14.60 26.35 -10.51
CA GLU A 67 -14.39 27.82 -10.55
C GLU A 67 -14.99 28.62 -9.38
N GLU A 68 -16.07 28.18 -8.72
CA GLU A 68 -16.71 28.96 -7.64
C GLU A 68 -16.03 28.82 -6.25
N ILE A 69 -15.16 27.81 -6.10
CA ILE A 69 -14.52 27.42 -4.83
C ILE A 69 -13.33 28.34 -4.46
N SER A 70 -12.78 29.10 -5.42
CA SER A 70 -11.49 29.78 -5.30
C SER A 70 -11.42 30.94 -4.29
N LEU A 71 -12.50 31.71 -4.10
CA LEU A 71 -12.44 32.94 -3.29
C LEU A 71 -12.58 32.72 -1.78
N SER A 72 -13.32 31.68 -1.38
CA SER A 72 -13.59 31.33 0.02
C SER A 72 -12.42 30.57 0.66
N VAL A 73 -11.68 29.82 -0.16
CA VAL A 73 -10.49 29.03 0.20
C VAL A 73 -9.35 29.91 0.71
N LYS A 74 -9.13 31.08 0.11
CA LYS A 74 -8.05 32.01 0.53
C LYS A 74 -8.20 32.48 1.98
N LYS A 75 -9.42 32.74 2.45
CA LYS A 75 -9.66 33.27 3.80
C LYS A 75 -9.48 32.23 4.90
N ALA A 76 -9.68 30.94 4.62
CA ALA A 76 -9.49 29.87 5.59
C ALA A 76 -8.01 29.42 5.69
N LEU A 77 -7.25 29.56 4.60
CA LEU A 77 -5.82 29.25 4.55
C LEU A 77 -4.96 30.19 5.41
N ASP A 78 -5.34 31.46 5.54
CA ASP A 78 -4.58 32.43 6.36
C ASP A 78 -4.64 32.12 7.86
N SER A 79 -5.64 31.35 8.32
CA SER A 79 -5.77 30.90 9.72
C SER A 79 -4.99 29.63 10.07
N ILE A 80 -4.38 28.93 9.11
CA ILE A 80 -3.55 27.72 9.36
C ILE A 80 -2.07 28.11 9.62
N THR A 81 -1.84 29.34 10.08
CA THR A 81 -0.50 29.76 10.52
C THR A 81 -0.27 29.39 12.00
N HIS A 82 0.67 28.48 12.21
CA HIS A 82 1.40 28.17 13.46
C HIS A 82 0.86 27.05 14.36
N ALA A 83 1.08 25.80 13.94
CA ALA A 83 1.73 24.84 14.84
C ALA A 83 3.18 24.70 14.38
N GLN A 84 4.14 25.05 15.24
CA GLN A 84 5.56 24.86 14.95
C GLN A 84 5.84 23.36 14.87
N VAL A 85 5.99 22.84 13.65
CA VAL A 85 6.42 21.46 13.38
C VAL A 85 7.90 21.33 13.78
N PRO A 86 8.25 20.54 14.81
CA PRO A 86 9.65 20.22 15.07
C PRO A 86 10.16 19.35 13.93
N ALA A 87 11.32 19.71 13.35
CA ALA A 87 11.94 19.00 12.23
C ALA A 87 12.55 17.63 12.60
N THR A 88 12.25 17.09 13.79
CA THR A 88 12.86 15.86 14.34
C THR A 88 11.85 15.07 15.16
N GLY A 89 11.64 13.79 14.82
CA GLY A 89 10.71 12.88 15.50
C GLY A 89 9.63 12.34 14.56
N ARG A 90 8.84 11.35 15.03
CA ARG A 90 7.77 10.68 14.26
C ARG A 90 6.66 11.64 13.80
N ASN A 91 6.45 12.73 14.54
CA ASN A 91 5.51 13.82 14.27
C ASN A 91 4.16 13.35 13.68
N ARG A 92 3.53 12.36 14.32
CA ARG A 92 2.26 11.80 13.87
C ARG A 92 1.14 12.80 14.07
N GLN A 93 0.27 12.90 13.07
CA GLN A 93 -0.93 13.71 13.11
C GLN A 93 -2.07 12.92 12.49
N VAL A 94 -3.21 12.82 13.18
CA VAL A 94 -4.40 12.11 12.72
C VAL A 94 -5.56 13.08 12.62
N TYR A 95 -6.20 13.09 11.45
CA TYR A 95 -7.33 13.91 11.10
C TYR A 95 -8.59 13.06 10.91
N ASP A 96 -9.72 13.57 11.36
CA ASP A 96 -11.06 13.03 11.08
C ASP A 96 -11.66 13.78 9.88
N LEU A 97 -11.87 13.08 8.76
CA LEU A 97 -12.47 13.65 7.55
C LEU A 97 -14.01 13.71 7.61
N GLN A 98 -14.60 13.16 8.67
CA GLN A 98 -16.04 13.22 8.96
C GLN A 98 -16.90 12.70 7.81
N PHE A 99 -16.47 11.60 7.19
CA PHE A 99 -17.14 10.93 6.07
C PHE A 99 -17.35 11.85 4.86
N ASN A 100 -16.36 12.71 4.59
CA ASN A 100 -16.37 13.65 3.48
C ASN A 100 -17.64 14.52 3.39
N LYS A 101 -18.34 14.75 4.52
CA LYS A 101 -19.58 15.54 4.58
C LYS A 101 -19.41 16.97 4.07
N HIS A 102 -18.17 17.45 4.06
CA HIS A 102 -17.79 18.76 3.59
C HIS A 102 -16.63 18.61 2.60
N PRO A 103 -16.85 18.72 1.28
CA PRO A 103 -15.81 18.50 0.26
C PRO A 103 -14.58 19.41 0.39
N SER A 104 -14.70 20.53 1.11
CA SER A 104 -13.60 21.43 1.46
C SER A 104 -12.87 21.06 2.75
N ALA A 105 -13.24 19.96 3.42
CA ALA A 105 -12.74 19.62 4.74
C ALA A 105 -11.35 19.01 4.73
N PHE A 106 -10.81 18.57 3.59
CA PHE A 106 -9.49 17.95 3.55
C PHE A 106 -8.40 18.85 4.18
N PRO A 107 -7.55 18.35 5.12
CA PRO A 107 -7.40 16.95 5.54
C PRO A 107 -8.39 16.45 6.61
N GLY A 108 -9.22 17.31 7.16
CA GLY A 108 -10.21 17.03 8.18
C GLY A 108 -10.00 17.92 9.41
N VAL A 109 -10.63 17.53 10.52
CA VAL A 109 -10.35 18.10 11.84
C VAL A 109 -9.18 17.34 12.45
N LEU A 110 -8.11 18.04 12.88
CA LEU A 110 -7.03 17.42 13.63
C LEU A 110 -7.57 16.92 14.97
N VAL A 111 -7.53 15.60 15.19
CA VAL A 111 -8.07 14.96 16.40
C VAL A 111 -6.99 14.46 17.34
N ARG A 112 -5.78 14.16 16.83
CA ARG A 112 -4.65 13.72 17.66
C ARG A 112 -3.30 14.03 17.02
N SER A 113 -2.36 14.55 17.81
CA SER A 113 -1.00 14.88 17.40
C SER A 113 0.07 14.15 18.23
N GLU A 114 1.33 14.26 17.82
CA GLU A 114 2.46 13.64 18.51
C GLU A 114 2.49 14.02 20.00
N GLY A 115 2.50 13.01 20.87
CA GLY A 115 2.51 13.18 22.34
C GLY A 115 1.15 13.47 22.99
N GLU A 116 0.08 13.69 22.22
CA GLU A 116 -1.25 13.91 22.78
C GLU A 116 -1.90 12.61 23.29
N PRO A 117 -2.71 12.67 24.37
CA PRO A 117 -3.46 11.52 24.86
C PRO A 117 -4.48 11.04 23.81
N SER A 118 -5.06 9.85 24.06
CA SER A 118 -6.18 9.32 23.27
C SER A 118 -7.30 10.36 23.11
N CYS A 119 -7.79 10.49 21.88
CA CYS A 119 -8.84 11.45 21.53
C CYS A 119 -10.26 10.91 21.79
N GLY A 120 -10.38 9.62 22.12
CA GLY A 120 -11.64 8.93 22.41
C GLY A 120 -12.31 8.33 21.17
N ASP A 121 -11.86 8.68 19.98
CA ASP A 121 -12.22 8.00 18.74
C ASP A 121 -11.33 6.76 18.54
N LYS A 122 -11.95 5.58 18.50
CA LYS A 122 -11.22 4.30 18.39
C LYS A 122 -10.49 4.14 17.07
N THR A 123 -11.05 4.63 15.96
CA THR A 123 -10.43 4.53 14.64
C THR A 123 -9.21 5.46 14.59
N ALA A 124 -9.36 6.70 15.04
CA ALA A 124 -8.26 7.66 15.07
C ALA A 124 -7.14 7.24 16.03
N ASP A 125 -7.50 6.72 17.20
CA ASP A 125 -6.52 6.23 18.17
C ASP A 125 -5.77 5.00 17.66
N ALA A 126 -6.47 4.06 17.01
CA ALA A 126 -5.84 2.89 16.40
C ALA A 126 -4.88 3.28 15.27
N LEU A 127 -5.27 4.23 14.40
CA LEU A 127 -4.37 4.73 13.35
C LEU A 127 -3.10 5.33 13.94
N TYR A 128 -3.26 6.20 14.94
CA TYR A 128 -2.14 6.87 15.60
C TYR A 128 -1.15 5.88 16.22
N ASP A 129 -1.67 4.88 16.92
CA ASP A 129 -0.88 3.86 17.60
C ASP A 129 -0.18 2.94 16.59
N ASN A 130 -0.90 2.48 15.55
CA ASN A 130 -0.34 1.65 14.47
C ASN A 130 0.75 2.39 13.67
N MET A 131 0.56 3.67 13.33
CA MET A 131 1.63 4.48 12.73
C MET A 131 2.88 4.51 13.62
N GLY A 132 2.69 4.58 14.94
CA GLY A 132 3.78 4.49 15.93
C GLY A 132 4.55 3.18 15.83
N VAL A 133 3.84 2.06 15.76
CA VAL A 133 4.43 0.72 15.62
C VAL A 133 5.24 0.59 14.33
N VAL A 134 4.79 1.18 13.22
CA VAL A 134 5.55 1.20 11.96
C VAL A 134 6.90 1.90 12.15
N TYR A 135 6.91 3.08 12.76
CA TYR A 135 8.17 3.78 13.06
C TYR A 135 9.07 2.96 14.01
N ASP A 136 8.51 2.37 15.06
CA ASP A 136 9.23 1.49 15.98
C ASP A 136 9.88 0.32 15.24
N PHE A 137 9.13 -0.32 14.33
CA PHE A 137 9.61 -1.44 13.54
C PHE A 137 10.84 -1.03 12.70
N PHE A 138 10.76 0.04 11.91
CA PHE A 138 11.88 0.45 11.07
C PHE A 138 13.11 0.89 11.88
N GLU A 139 12.90 1.58 13.00
CA GLU A 139 13.97 2.01 13.90
C GLU A 139 14.65 0.80 14.56
N GLN A 140 13.88 -0.13 15.12
CA GLN A 140 14.43 -1.27 15.87
C GLN A 140 14.97 -2.38 14.95
N ALA A 141 14.28 -2.68 13.84
CA ALA A 141 14.71 -3.72 12.92
C ALA A 141 15.87 -3.25 12.01
N PHE A 142 15.81 -2.02 11.51
CA PHE A 142 16.74 -1.54 10.47
C PHE A 142 17.64 -0.40 10.91
N GLY A 143 17.40 0.20 12.07
CA GLY A 143 18.10 1.41 12.51
C GLY A 143 17.71 2.65 11.71
N ASP A 144 16.52 2.65 11.09
CA ASP A 144 16.04 3.74 10.23
C ASP A 144 14.90 4.51 10.91
N ALA A 145 15.25 5.61 11.58
CA ALA A 145 14.28 6.53 12.16
C ALA A 145 13.72 7.57 11.16
N ASN A 146 14.19 7.58 9.91
CA ASN A 146 13.79 8.55 8.89
C ASN A 146 13.32 7.90 7.58
N ILE A 147 12.30 7.05 7.67
CA ILE A 147 11.80 6.29 6.52
C ILE A 147 11.29 7.17 5.38
N PHE A 148 10.77 8.37 5.64
CA PHE A 148 10.27 9.27 4.59
C PHE A 148 11.34 10.20 4.00
N ARG A 149 12.61 10.06 4.43
CA ARG A 149 13.77 10.81 3.90
C ARG A 149 13.58 12.32 4.04
N ASP A 150 13.66 13.06 2.93
CA ASP A 150 13.44 14.51 2.91
C ASP A 150 11.97 14.88 2.69
N HIS A 151 11.09 13.88 2.52
CA HIS A 151 9.66 14.12 2.46
C HIS A 151 9.08 14.30 3.86
N HIS A 152 8.02 15.11 3.96
CA HIS A 152 7.27 15.25 5.19
C HIS A 152 6.66 13.90 5.61
N PRO A 153 6.68 13.56 6.92
CA PRO A 153 5.91 12.44 7.45
C PRO A 153 4.45 12.48 6.99
N PRO A 154 3.82 11.32 6.74
CA PRO A 154 2.43 11.29 6.34
C PRO A 154 1.53 11.73 7.49
N ILE A 155 0.49 12.48 7.16
CA ILE A 155 -0.67 12.63 8.04
C ILE A 155 -1.56 11.38 7.94
N GLY A 156 -2.18 10.97 9.03
CA GLY A 156 -3.23 9.96 9.04
C GLY A 156 -4.60 10.61 8.85
N ILE A 157 -5.46 9.99 8.06
CA ILE A 157 -6.84 10.44 7.81
C ILE A 157 -7.78 9.25 8.02
N VAL A 158 -8.72 9.40 8.94
CA VAL A 158 -9.76 8.41 9.24
C VAL A 158 -11.14 8.91 8.80
N HIS A 159 -12.12 8.01 8.81
CA HIS A 159 -13.50 8.31 8.40
C HIS A 159 -13.55 8.94 7.01
N TYR A 160 -12.77 8.39 6.07
CA TYR A 160 -12.59 8.99 4.76
C TYR A 160 -13.92 9.21 4.03
N ASP A 161 -14.76 8.17 3.96
CA ASP A 161 -16.09 8.22 3.37
C ASP A 161 -16.98 7.15 4.01
N PHE A 162 -18.29 7.26 3.83
CA PHE A 162 -19.25 6.28 4.31
C PHE A 162 -19.00 4.92 3.64
N TYR A 163 -18.92 3.86 4.44
CA TYR A 163 -18.78 2.48 3.94
C TYR A 163 -17.57 2.28 3.03
N TYR A 164 -16.54 3.10 3.20
CA TYR A 164 -15.34 2.99 2.39
C TYR A 164 -14.54 1.75 2.82
N ALA A 165 -14.59 0.71 1.99
CA ALA A 165 -13.83 -0.52 2.19
C ALA A 165 -12.48 -0.42 1.47
N GLY A 166 -11.58 0.39 2.03
CA GLY A 166 -10.23 0.51 1.52
C GLY A 166 -9.32 1.37 2.39
N ALA A 167 -8.03 1.26 2.11
CA ALA A 167 -7.03 2.23 2.49
C ALA A 167 -6.11 2.48 1.29
N TRP A 168 -5.46 3.64 1.29
CA TRP A 168 -4.42 3.97 0.32
C TRP A 168 -3.44 4.99 0.88
N PHE A 169 -2.24 5.00 0.32
CA PHE A 169 -1.25 6.04 0.54
C PHE A 169 -1.27 7.09 -0.57
N HIS A 170 -1.41 8.35 -0.18
CA HIS A 170 -1.31 9.49 -1.07
C HIS A 170 0.13 10.04 -1.08
N VAL A 171 0.71 10.10 -2.29
CA VAL A 171 1.98 10.78 -2.55
C VAL A 171 1.69 12.17 -3.15
N PRO A 172 2.33 13.25 -2.64
CA PRO A 172 2.20 14.59 -3.19
C PRO A 172 2.48 14.66 -4.70
N TYR A 173 1.72 15.48 -5.41
CA TYR A 173 1.95 15.80 -6.82
C TYR A 173 1.77 17.31 -7.07
N PRO A 174 2.41 17.90 -8.09
CA PRO A 174 2.26 19.34 -8.36
C PRO A 174 0.81 19.71 -8.69
N SER A 175 0.09 20.27 -7.72
CA SER A 175 -1.28 20.76 -7.86
C SER A 175 -1.61 21.79 -6.78
N ASP A 176 -2.61 22.63 -7.06
CA ASP A 176 -3.15 23.61 -6.12
C ASP A 176 -4.09 22.98 -5.07
N SER A 177 -4.40 21.68 -5.21
CA SER A 177 -5.26 20.95 -4.28
C SER A 177 -4.63 20.86 -2.88
N PRO A 178 -5.40 21.00 -1.79
CA PRO A 178 -4.88 20.80 -0.42
C PRO A 178 -4.30 19.39 -0.21
N ILE A 179 -4.87 18.36 -0.83
CA ILE A 179 -4.38 16.98 -0.72
C ILE A 179 -2.99 16.80 -1.32
N SER A 180 -2.70 17.49 -2.43
CA SER A 180 -1.49 17.26 -3.22
C SER A 180 -0.20 17.79 -2.58
N ARG A 181 -0.29 18.38 -1.38
CA ARG A 181 0.84 18.98 -0.64
C ARG A 181 1.38 18.09 0.47
N HIS A 182 0.64 17.06 0.89
CA HIS A 182 1.00 16.24 2.04
C HIS A 182 1.07 14.77 1.64
N GLN A 183 2.03 14.03 2.19
CA GLN A 183 1.86 12.59 2.23
C GLN A 183 0.70 12.29 3.17
N ALA A 184 -0.17 11.35 2.81
CA ALA A 184 -1.28 11.00 3.66
C ALA A 184 -1.60 9.52 3.59
N LEU A 185 -1.81 8.91 4.75
CA LEU A 185 -2.43 7.60 4.90
C LEU A 185 -3.93 7.81 5.06
N ILE A 186 -4.73 7.30 4.13
CA ILE A 186 -6.18 7.45 4.15
C ILE A 186 -6.81 6.10 4.42
N CYS A 187 -7.63 6.04 5.47
CA CYS A 187 -8.30 4.81 5.91
C CYS A 187 -9.82 4.99 5.94
N GLY A 188 -10.51 4.03 5.33
CA GLY A 188 -11.94 3.85 5.51
C GLY A 188 -12.29 2.98 6.72
N ASP A 189 -13.53 3.10 7.15
CA ASP A 189 -14.04 2.34 8.30
C ASP A 189 -14.50 0.92 7.92
N GLY A 190 -14.50 0.58 6.64
CA GLY A 190 -15.07 -0.68 6.14
C GLY A 190 -16.60 -0.68 6.15
N TRP A 191 -17.18 -1.86 5.96
CA TRP A 191 -18.63 -2.04 5.86
C TRP A 191 -19.29 -2.36 7.21
N ASP A 192 -18.52 -2.84 8.17
CA ASP A 192 -19.06 -3.33 9.46
C ASP A 192 -19.15 -2.27 10.56
N ASN A 193 -18.54 -1.10 10.37
CA ASN A 193 -18.42 -0.07 11.40
C ASN A 193 -19.37 1.11 11.17
N ASP A 194 -20.68 0.85 10.99
CA ASP A 194 -21.67 1.92 10.96
C ASP A 194 -21.96 2.47 12.38
N PRO A 195 -21.58 3.72 12.71
CA PRO A 195 -21.91 4.31 14.01
C PRO A 195 -23.40 4.69 14.14
N TRP A 196 -24.16 4.70 13.04
CA TRP A 196 -25.57 5.14 12.98
C TRP A 196 -26.57 3.99 12.96
N ASN A 197 -26.13 2.74 12.83
CA ASN A 197 -27.02 1.57 12.73
C ASN A 197 -26.66 0.47 13.73
N GLN A 198 -27.17 0.60 14.96
CA GLN A 198 -27.14 -0.46 15.97
C GLN A 198 -28.11 -1.63 15.67
N GLY A 199 -28.72 -1.65 14.48
CA GLY A 199 -29.84 -2.52 14.11
C GLY A 199 -29.72 -3.15 12.73
N GLY A 200 -28.63 -3.88 12.46
CA GLY A 200 -28.63 -5.09 11.63
C GLY A 200 -28.90 -5.00 10.11
N ALA A 201 -29.18 -3.83 9.52
CA ALA A 201 -29.58 -3.75 8.11
C ALA A 201 -28.41 -3.79 7.09
N LEU A 202 -27.17 -3.53 7.49
CA LEU A 202 -25.98 -3.56 6.60
C LEU A 202 -25.24 -4.90 6.57
N LYS A 203 -25.63 -5.86 7.45
CA LYS A 203 -25.23 -7.27 7.29
C LYS A 203 -25.65 -7.86 5.94
N THR A 204 -26.57 -7.20 5.24
CA THR A 204 -27.19 -7.65 3.98
C THR A 204 -26.26 -7.50 2.76
N TYR A 205 -25.21 -6.67 2.80
CA TYR A 205 -24.18 -6.57 1.75
C TYR A 205 -22.91 -7.38 2.05
N GLY A 206 -22.99 -8.29 3.02
CA GLY A 206 -21.94 -9.27 3.29
C GLY A 206 -20.86 -8.83 4.26
N GLY A 207 -20.84 -7.55 4.71
CA GLY A 207 -20.00 -7.08 5.81
C GLY A 207 -18.60 -7.70 5.79
N CYS A 208 -17.89 -7.55 4.67
CA CYS A 208 -16.71 -8.38 4.43
C CYS A 208 -15.44 -7.84 5.07
N PHE A 209 -15.39 -6.53 5.33
CA PHE A 209 -14.18 -5.82 5.77
C PHE A 209 -14.47 -4.90 6.95
N GLY A 210 -13.63 -5.03 7.98
CA GLY A 210 -13.62 -4.18 9.16
C GLY A 210 -12.85 -2.87 8.97
N ASN A 211 -12.37 -2.33 10.08
CA ASN A 211 -11.71 -1.03 10.13
C ASN A 211 -10.26 -1.11 9.61
N PHE A 212 -9.96 -0.40 8.53
CA PHE A 212 -8.63 -0.43 7.91
C PHE A 212 -7.55 0.26 8.75
N ALA A 213 -7.92 1.27 9.54
CA ALA A 213 -6.99 1.93 10.45
C ALA A 213 -6.60 1.03 11.64
N ALA A 214 -7.43 0.03 11.97
CA ALA A 214 -7.20 -0.88 13.09
C ALA A 214 -6.25 -2.04 12.75
N SER A 215 -6.04 -2.36 11.47
CA SER A 215 -5.08 -3.37 11.05
C SER A 215 -3.67 -2.77 10.98
N ILE A 216 -2.77 -3.25 11.85
CA ILE A 216 -1.35 -2.86 11.79
C ILE A 216 -0.73 -3.20 10.45
N GLU A 217 -1.12 -4.33 9.86
CA GLU A 217 -0.58 -4.77 8.58
C GLU A 217 -1.00 -3.83 7.43
N VAL A 218 -2.27 -3.42 7.39
CA VAL A 218 -2.75 -2.42 6.42
C VAL A 218 -2.00 -1.09 6.61
N VAL A 219 -1.92 -0.58 7.83
CA VAL A 219 -1.21 0.68 8.12
C VAL A 219 0.27 0.61 7.71
N ALA A 220 0.92 -0.52 7.99
CA ALA A 220 2.32 -0.75 7.62
C ALA A 220 2.51 -0.88 6.10
N HIS A 221 1.62 -1.58 5.40
CA HIS A 221 1.61 -1.70 3.94
C HIS A 221 1.50 -0.31 3.29
N GLU A 222 0.52 0.48 3.73
CA GLU A 222 0.30 1.80 3.14
C GLU A 222 1.45 2.77 3.45
N MET A 223 1.96 2.80 4.68
CA MET A 223 3.15 3.62 5.00
C MET A 223 4.38 3.16 4.21
N ALA A 224 4.48 1.88 3.87
CA ALA A 224 5.56 1.34 3.07
C ALA A 224 5.52 1.85 1.61
N HIS A 225 4.36 2.18 1.03
CA HIS A 225 4.31 2.90 -0.25
C HIS A 225 5.06 4.24 -0.17
N GLY A 226 4.81 5.02 0.89
CA GLY A 226 5.52 6.28 1.12
C GLY A 226 7.03 6.07 1.26
N PHE A 227 7.45 5.03 1.98
CA PHE A 227 8.86 4.65 2.11
C PHE A 227 9.51 4.28 0.78
N VAL A 228 8.89 3.38 0.01
CA VAL A 228 9.40 2.92 -1.29
C VAL A 228 9.49 4.09 -2.27
N ASN A 229 8.47 4.94 -2.30
CA ASN A 229 8.48 6.15 -3.11
C ASN A 229 9.61 7.10 -2.71
N ALA A 230 9.79 7.37 -1.41
CA ALA A 230 10.86 8.22 -0.90
C ALA A 230 12.27 7.70 -1.21
N VAL A 231 12.45 6.37 -1.33
CA VAL A 231 13.75 5.77 -1.60
C VAL A 231 14.07 5.70 -3.09
N CYS A 232 13.11 5.33 -3.93
CA CYS A 232 13.42 5.00 -5.33
C CYS A 232 12.34 5.36 -6.36
N GLY A 233 11.16 5.79 -5.94
CA GLY A 233 10.10 6.23 -6.85
C GLY A 233 9.72 5.19 -7.90
N LEU A 234 9.61 3.91 -7.52
CA LEU A 234 9.20 2.83 -8.43
C LEU A 234 7.88 3.18 -9.12
N GLY A 235 7.83 2.96 -10.44
CA GLY A 235 6.61 3.12 -11.21
C GLY A 235 5.48 2.23 -10.66
N LEU A 236 4.24 2.70 -10.78
CA LEU A 236 3.05 2.03 -10.22
C LEU A 236 2.38 1.03 -11.17
N GLY A 237 3.05 0.65 -12.26
CA GLY A 237 2.53 -0.29 -13.25
C GLY A 237 3.60 -1.23 -13.78
N GLY A 238 3.18 -2.37 -14.34
CA GLY A 238 4.05 -3.42 -14.83
C GLY A 238 4.95 -4.00 -13.73
N GLU A 239 6.13 -4.48 -14.09
CA GLU A 239 7.09 -5.05 -13.12
C GLU A 239 7.54 -4.09 -12.01
N PRO A 240 7.77 -2.79 -12.25
CA PRO A 240 8.03 -1.84 -11.18
C PRO A 240 6.90 -1.79 -10.15
N GLY A 241 5.65 -1.78 -10.62
CA GLY A 241 4.46 -1.78 -9.76
C GLY A 241 4.33 -3.09 -8.97
N ILE A 242 4.66 -4.22 -9.59
CA ILE A 242 4.72 -5.53 -8.91
C ILE A 242 5.72 -5.49 -7.74
N ILE A 243 6.89 -4.88 -7.93
CA ILE A 243 7.90 -4.74 -6.87
C ILE A 243 7.44 -3.75 -5.81
N HIS A 244 6.75 -2.69 -6.20
CA HIS A 244 6.20 -1.71 -5.27
C HIS A 244 5.20 -2.37 -4.32
N GLU A 245 4.19 -3.08 -4.85
CA GLU A 245 3.22 -3.84 -4.06
C GLU A 245 3.88 -4.89 -3.17
N HIS A 246 4.81 -5.65 -3.75
CA HIS A 246 5.57 -6.64 -3.02
C HIS A 246 6.32 -6.07 -1.82
N LEU A 247 6.96 -4.91 -1.97
CA LEU A 247 7.68 -4.27 -0.89
C LEU A 247 6.72 -3.77 0.19
N ALA A 248 5.56 -3.22 -0.19
CA ALA A 248 4.52 -2.82 0.73
C ALA A 248 4.02 -4.01 1.56
N ASP A 249 3.68 -5.13 0.92
CA ASP A 249 3.31 -6.38 1.56
C ASP A 249 4.42 -6.94 2.48
N VAL A 250 5.68 -6.92 2.05
CA VAL A 250 6.82 -7.41 2.84
C VAL A 250 6.99 -6.62 4.15
N PHE A 251 6.93 -5.29 4.07
CA PHE A 251 7.02 -4.47 5.28
C PHE A 251 5.76 -4.57 6.14
N GLY A 252 4.59 -4.76 5.54
CA GLY A 252 3.32 -5.06 6.21
C GLY A 252 3.42 -6.28 7.13
N ILE A 253 3.68 -7.46 6.53
CA ILE A 253 3.81 -8.73 7.27
C ILE A 253 4.92 -8.66 8.32
N MET A 254 6.08 -8.08 8.01
CA MET A 254 7.16 -7.98 9.00
C MET A 254 6.77 -7.10 10.18
N CYS A 255 6.05 -6.00 9.96
CA CYS A 255 5.60 -5.10 11.01
C CYS A 255 4.53 -5.76 11.88
N GLU A 256 3.61 -6.51 11.27
CA GLU A 256 2.64 -7.31 12.01
C GLU A 256 3.33 -8.35 12.90
N GLN A 257 4.21 -9.18 12.32
CA GLN A 257 4.96 -10.19 13.07
C GLN A 257 5.79 -9.55 14.19
N PHE A 258 6.35 -8.37 13.94
CA PHE A 258 7.06 -7.58 14.95
C PHE A 258 6.13 -7.15 16.10
N SER A 259 4.94 -6.62 15.79
CA SER A 259 4.00 -6.17 16.81
C SER A 259 3.43 -7.33 17.64
N LYS A 260 3.22 -8.49 17.01
CA LYS A 260 2.72 -9.72 17.64
C LYS A 260 3.85 -10.56 18.29
N GLY A 261 5.12 -10.20 18.07
CA GLY A 261 6.29 -10.95 18.55
C GLY A 261 6.44 -12.34 17.94
N GLN A 262 5.90 -12.55 16.73
CA GLN A 262 5.84 -13.85 16.06
C GLN A 262 7.17 -14.21 15.37
N THR A 263 7.57 -15.48 15.45
CA THR A 263 8.67 -16.01 14.64
C THR A 263 8.25 -16.23 13.18
N VAL A 264 9.24 -16.52 12.33
CA VAL A 264 9.02 -16.92 10.93
C VAL A 264 8.05 -18.11 10.81
N GLU A 265 8.09 -19.05 11.75
CA GLU A 265 7.23 -20.24 11.77
C GLU A 265 5.83 -19.99 12.35
N GLU A 266 5.70 -18.99 13.24
CA GLU A 266 4.44 -18.65 13.90
C GLU A 266 3.56 -17.71 13.07
N GLY A 267 4.16 -16.86 12.23
CA GLY A 267 3.41 -16.03 11.28
C GLY A 267 2.61 -16.86 10.29
N ASP A 268 1.37 -16.43 10.00
CA ASP A 268 0.50 -17.12 9.04
C ASP A 268 0.90 -16.91 7.58
N TRP A 269 1.65 -15.83 7.29
CA TRP A 269 2.06 -15.40 5.96
C TRP A 269 0.86 -15.08 5.04
N LEU A 270 -0.21 -14.60 5.65
CA LEU A 270 -1.39 -14.04 5.01
C LEU A 270 -1.33 -12.51 5.04
N VAL A 271 -2.10 -11.88 4.16
CA VAL A 271 -2.25 -10.42 4.13
C VAL A 271 -3.72 -10.08 4.22
N GLY A 272 -4.11 -9.28 5.20
CA GLY A 272 -5.46 -8.77 5.43
C GLY A 272 -6.42 -9.77 6.07
N GLU A 273 -5.95 -10.84 6.68
CA GLU A 273 -6.80 -11.82 7.39
C GLU A 273 -7.44 -11.24 8.66
N ASP A 274 -6.78 -10.28 9.33
CA ASP A 274 -7.36 -9.56 10.46
C ASP A 274 -8.38 -8.48 10.02
N LEU A 275 -8.45 -8.18 8.73
CA LEU A 275 -9.40 -7.20 8.17
C LEU A 275 -10.74 -7.84 7.79
N VAL A 276 -10.79 -9.16 7.56
CA VAL A 276 -12.06 -9.80 7.18
C VAL A 276 -12.98 -9.97 8.37
N ALA A 277 -14.27 -9.83 8.13
CA ALA A 277 -15.25 -10.04 9.18
C ALA A 277 -15.27 -11.49 9.69
N PRO A 278 -15.73 -11.74 10.92
CA PRO A 278 -15.75 -13.07 11.53
C PRO A 278 -16.44 -14.15 10.68
N GLU A 279 -17.45 -13.77 9.91
CA GLU A 279 -18.19 -14.63 8.98
C GLU A 279 -17.34 -15.16 7.81
N TRP A 280 -16.21 -14.49 7.51
CA TRP A 280 -15.25 -14.83 6.46
C TRP A 280 -13.96 -15.45 7.02
N LYS A 281 -14.02 -16.03 8.23
CA LYS A 281 -12.85 -16.65 8.88
C LYS A 281 -12.11 -17.62 7.95
N GLY A 282 -10.81 -17.39 7.79
CA GLY A 282 -9.93 -18.17 6.90
C GLY A 282 -9.78 -17.59 5.49
N VAL A 283 -10.36 -16.42 5.23
CA VAL A 283 -10.12 -15.59 4.05
C VAL A 283 -9.06 -14.55 4.37
N ALA A 284 -8.13 -14.36 3.44
CA ALA A 284 -7.18 -13.26 3.41
C ALA A 284 -7.19 -12.64 2.01
N MET A 285 -6.51 -11.52 1.82
CA MET A 285 -6.41 -10.86 0.51
C MET A 285 -5.33 -11.53 -0.33
N ARG A 286 -4.20 -11.88 0.29
CA ARG A 286 -3.02 -12.45 -0.36
C ARG A 286 -2.36 -13.50 0.53
N SER A 287 -1.55 -14.37 -0.07
CA SER A 287 -0.74 -15.34 0.67
C SER A 287 0.67 -15.34 0.14
N PHE A 288 1.65 -15.17 1.02
CA PHE A 288 3.07 -15.32 0.68
C PHE A 288 3.44 -16.79 0.47
N LYS A 289 2.85 -17.69 1.26
CA LYS A 289 3.18 -19.12 1.23
C LYS A 289 2.67 -19.81 -0.02
N ALA A 290 1.44 -19.48 -0.40
CA ALA A 290 0.78 -20.05 -1.56
C ALA A 290 -0.08 -18.99 -2.26
N PRO A 291 0.53 -18.06 -3.03
CA PRO A 291 -0.23 -17.08 -3.80
C PRO A 291 -1.26 -17.78 -4.72
N GLY A 292 -2.50 -17.31 -4.69
CA GLY A 292 -3.63 -17.93 -5.37
C GLY A 292 -4.49 -18.83 -4.46
N THR A 293 -4.25 -18.82 -3.15
CA THR A 293 -5.01 -19.61 -2.17
C THR A 293 -5.52 -18.80 -0.98
N ALA A 294 -5.37 -17.48 -0.98
CA ALA A 294 -5.80 -16.63 0.15
C ALA A 294 -7.32 -16.69 0.36
N TYR A 295 -8.08 -16.91 -0.72
CA TYR A 295 -9.52 -17.08 -0.67
C TYR A 295 -10.04 -17.94 -1.83
N LEU A 296 -11.11 -18.69 -1.57
CA LEU A 296 -11.77 -19.57 -2.55
C LEU A 296 -13.28 -19.30 -2.59
N LEU A 297 -13.67 -18.14 -3.13
CA LEU A 297 -15.04 -17.60 -3.04
C LEU A 297 -15.81 -17.72 -4.36
N LYS A 298 -15.29 -18.48 -5.33
CA LYS A 298 -16.00 -18.75 -6.60
C LYS A 298 -17.35 -19.43 -6.39
N HIS A 299 -17.48 -20.24 -5.34
CA HIS A 299 -18.72 -20.97 -5.02
C HIS A 299 -19.89 -20.05 -4.62
N ILE A 300 -19.61 -18.80 -4.22
CA ILE A 300 -20.60 -17.76 -3.93
C ILE A 300 -20.56 -16.61 -4.95
N GLY A 301 -19.93 -16.82 -6.12
CA GLY A 301 -19.95 -15.86 -7.22
C GLY A 301 -18.95 -14.70 -7.12
N ILE A 302 -18.08 -14.67 -6.11
CA ILE A 302 -17.06 -13.61 -5.94
C ILE A 302 -15.77 -13.94 -6.72
N GLY A 303 -15.43 -15.23 -6.85
CA GLY A 303 -14.18 -15.67 -7.49
C GLY A 303 -13.13 -16.07 -6.47
N ASP A 304 -12.03 -16.64 -6.96
CA ASP A 304 -10.92 -17.12 -6.14
C ASP A 304 -9.73 -16.16 -6.24
N ASP A 305 -8.79 -16.26 -5.32
CA ASP A 305 -7.55 -15.49 -5.32
C ASP A 305 -6.82 -15.59 -6.68
N PRO A 306 -6.69 -14.49 -7.44
CA PRO A 306 -6.09 -14.51 -8.76
C PRO A 306 -4.56 -14.55 -8.71
N GLN A 307 -3.92 -14.37 -7.53
CA GLN A 307 -2.48 -14.23 -7.44
C GLN A 307 -1.72 -15.44 -8.01
N VAL A 308 -0.53 -15.15 -8.51
CA VAL A 308 0.37 -16.17 -9.06
C VAL A 308 1.69 -16.17 -8.30
N GLY A 309 2.18 -17.36 -7.95
CA GLY A 309 3.44 -17.54 -7.20
C GLY A 309 4.64 -17.98 -8.04
N HIS A 310 4.52 -18.00 -9.37
CA HIS A 310 5.61 -18.39 -10.27
C HIS A 310 5.49 -17.72 -11.64
N MET A 311 6.63 -17.29 -12.22
CA MET A 311 6.74 -16.70 -13.57
C MET A 311 6.07 -17.50 -14.71
N LYS A 312 5.87 -18.82 -14.59
CA LYS A 312 5.16 -19.62 -15.61
C LYS A 312 3.68 -19.27 -15.73
N ARG A 313 3.12 -18.67 -14.68
CA ARG A 313 1.73 -18.22 -14.61
C ARG A 313 1.63 -16.69 -14.64
N PHE A 314 2.71 -16.00 -15.01
CA PHE A 314 2.76 -14.54 -15.04
C PHE A 314 1.56 -13.97 -15.82
N TYR A 315 0.82 -13.07 -15.19
CA TYR A 315 -0.29 -12.39 -15.82
C TYR A 315 0.25 -11.24 -16.69
N SER A 316 -0.10 -11.25 -17.97
CA SER A 316 0.37 -10.29 -18.98
C SER A 316 -0.73 -9.39 -19.54
N GLY A 317 -1.87 -9.29 -18.86
CA GLY A 317 -2.96 -8.41 -19.26
C GLY A 317 -2.76 -6.97 -18.79
N THR A 318 -3.69 -6.08 -19.15
CA THR A 318 -3.60 -4.64 -18.84
C THR A 318 -4.35 -4.20 -17.59
N GLN A 319 -5.25 -5.05 -17.08
CA GLN A 319 -5.98 -4.75 -15.83
C GLN A 319 -5.00 -4.60 -14.67
N ASP A 320 -5.42 -3.89 -13.62
CA ASP A 320 -4.66 -3.79 -12.37
C ASP A 320 -3.24 -3.25 -12.59
N GLY A 321 -3.11 -2.19 -13.41
CA GLY A 321 -1.81 -1.59 -13.75
C GLY A 321 -0.84 -2.54 -14.45
N GLY A 322 -1.30 -3.61 -15.10
CA GLY A 322 -0.44 -4.69 -15.59
C GLY A 322 -0.32 -5.87 -14.61
N GLY A 323 -1.30 -6.06 -13.73
CA GLY A 323 -1.37 -7.11 -12.73
C GLY A 323 -0.42 -6.92 -11.56
N VAL A 324 -0.31 -5.71 -11.03
CA VAL A 324 0.61 -5.40 -9.93
C VAL A 324 0.30 -6.22 -8.68
N HIS A 325 -0.98 -6.32 -8.29
CA HIS A 325 -1.42 -7.13 -7.14
C HIS A 325 -1.47 -8.62 -7.47
N ILE A 326 -1.73 -8.98 -8.73
CA ILE A 326 -1.79 -10.38 -9.19
C ILE A 326 -0.39 -11.02 -9.17
N ASN A 327 0.58 -10.33 -9.75
CA ASN A 327 1.93 -10.84 -9.93
C ASN A 327 2.83 -10.58 -8.71
N SER A 328 2.44 -9.73 -7.74
CA SER A 328 3.19 -9.53 -6.48
C SER A 328 3.35 -10.82 -5.67
N GLY A 329 2.47 -11.80 -5.88
CA GLY A 329 2.60 -13.16 -5.35
C GLY A 329 3.95 -13.83 -5.69
N ILE A 330 4.55 -13.54 -6.84
CA ILE A 330 5.84 -14.12 -7.28
C ILE A 330 6.97 -13.69 -6.34
N PRO A 331 7.28 -12.39 -6.18
CA PRO A 331 8.29 -11.97 -5.23
C PRO A 331 7.87 -12.13 -3.76
N ASN A 332 6.57 -12.10 -3.41
CA ASN A 332 6.09 -12.41 -2.05
C ASN A 332 6.49 -13.83 -1.65
N ARG A 333 6.23 -14.82 -2.51
CA ARG A 333 6.66 -16.20 -2.30
C ARG A 333 8.18 -16.33 -2.21
N ALA A 334 8.94 -15.59 -3.01
CA ALA A 334 10.40 -15.56 -2.90
C ALA A 334 10.87 -15.06 -1.52
N PHE A 335 10.27 -13.98 -1.00
CA PHE A 335 10.62 -13.46 0.33
C PHE A 335 10.34 -14.48 1.43
N HIS A 336 9.17 -15.12 1.45
CA HIS A 336 8.89 -16.18 2.42
C HIS A 336 9.91 -17.32 2.33
N LEU A 337 10.23 -17.80 1.11
CA LEU A 337 11.23 -18.85 0.93
C LEU A 337 12.60 -18.45 1.47
N VAL A 338 12.99 -17.18 1.34
CA VAL A 338 14.22 -16.66 1.96
C VAL A 338 14.11 -16.62 3.48
N ALA A 339 13.04 -16.06 4.03
CA ALA A 339 12.83 -15.96 5.48
C ALA A 339 12.90 -17.34 6.15
N THR A 340 12.18 -18.33 5.62
CA THR A 340 12.22 -19.71 6.10
C THR A 340 13.57 -20.38 5.84
N GLY A 341 14.15 -20.19 4.65
CA GLY A 341 15.39 -20.87 4.26
C GLY A 341 16.63 -20.38 5.02
N LEU A 342 16.63 -19.14 5.51
CA LEU A 342 17.74 -18.60 6.31
C LEU A 342 17.73 -19.14 7.75
N GLY A 343 16.58 -19.55 8.27
CA GLY A 343 16.43 -20.14 9.62
C GLY A 343 16.69 -19.15 10.75
N ASP A 344 16.50 -17.86 10.49
CA ASP A 344 16.49 -16.82 11.52
C ASP A 344 15.19 -16.89 12.33
N LYS A 345 15.21 -16.38 13.57
CA LYS A 345 14.01 -16.43 14.41
C LYS A 345 12.94 -15.49 13.90
N PHE A 346 13.34 -14.29 13.49
CA PHE A 346 12.42 -13.25 13.03
C PHE A 346 12.67 -12.88 11.58
N SER A 347 11.60 -12.65 10.82
CA SER A 347 11.68 -12.34 9.38
C SER A 347 12.47 -11.06 9.10
N TRP A 348 12.46 -10.09 10.02
CA TRP A 348 13.20 -8.83 9.92
C TRP A 348 14.68 -8.93 10.31
N GLU A 349 15.20 -10.14 10.62
CA GLU A 349 16.64 -10.37 10.79
C GLU A 349 17.35 -10.39 9.42
N ARG A 350 17.94 -11.50 8.95
CA ARG A 350 18.71 -11.43 7.69
C ARG A 350 17.80 -11.24 6.48
N ALA A 351 16.64 -11.89 6.41
CA ALA A 351 15.73 -11.75 5.25
C ALA A 351 15.26 -10.30 5.05
N GLY A 352 14.67 -9.68 6.08
CA GLY A 352 14.25 -8.29 6.04
C GLY A 352 15.42 -7.33 5.81
N ARG A 353 16.58 -7.55 6.45
CA ARG A 353 17.78 -6.72 6.19
C ARG A 353 18.28 -6.84 4.77
N ILE A 354 18.17 -8.00 4.12
CA ILE A 354 18.51 -8.17 2.70
C ILE A 354 17.60 -7.32 1.83
N TRP A 355 16.28 -7.40 2.02
CA TRP A 355 15.29 -6.64 1.27
C TRP A 355 15.47 -5.13 1.49
N TYR A 356 15.58 -4.71 2.74
CA TYR A 356 15.81 -3.32 3.12
C TYR A 356 17.13 -2.79 2.52
N ALA A 357 18.22 -3.55 2.57
CA ALA A 357 19.49 -3.15 1.98
C ALA A 357 19.46 -3.14 0.45
N ALA A 358 18.72 -4.03 -0.19
CA ALA A 358 18.53 -4.03 -1.64
C ALA A 358 17.78 -2.78 -2.10
N LEU A 359 16.71 -2.40 -1.38
CA LEU A 359 15.94 -1.20 -1.65
C LEU A 359 16.77 0.08 -1.42
N THR A 360 17.38 0.22 -0.24
CA THR A 360 18.02 1.48 0.19
C THR A 360 19.44 1.67 -0.32
N ARG A 361 20.15 0.61 -0.71
CA ARG A 361 21.56 0.68 -1.13
C ARG A 361 21.81 0.03 -2.49
N GLY A 362 20.80 -0.57 -3.11
CA GLY A 362 20.93 -1.27 -4.39
C GLY A 362 20.86 -0.38 -5.62
N ALA A 363 20.54 0.92 -5.45
CA ALA A 363 20.24 1.84 -6.55
C ALA A 363 19.13 1.27 -7.45
N VAL A 364 17.95 1.02 -6.84
CA VAL A 364 16.74 0.63 -7.54
C VAL A 364 16.31 1.78 -8.44
N ALA A 365 16.21 1.54 -9.75
CA ALA A 365 15.72 2.52 -10.69
C ALA A 365 14.18 2.53 -10.72
N PRO A 366 13.52 3.65 -11.07
CA PRO A 366 12.06 3.73 -11.16
C PRO A 366 11.42 2.68 -12.09
N ASP A 367 12.16 2.22 -13.11
CA ASP A 367 11.74 1.22 -14.09
C ASP A 367 12.29 -0.20 -13.80
N CYS A 368 12.74 -0.46 -12.56
CA CYS A 368 13.32 -1.74 -12.18
C CYS A 368 12.36 -2.91 -12.45
N GLY A 369 12.82 -3.91 -13.19
CA GLY A 369 12.12 -5.18 -13.38
C GLY A 369 12.45 -6.24 -12.31
N LEU A 370 11.70 -7.33 -12.30
CA LEU A 370 11.76 -8.41 -11.31
C LEU A 370 13.12 -9.13 -11.30
N GLU A 371 13.72 -9.38 -12.46
CA GLU A 371 15.05 -9.99 -12.54
C GLU A 371 16.12 -9.08 -11.91
N ARG A 372 16.03 -7.78 -12.20
CA ARG A 372 16.94 -6.79 -11.61
C ARG A 372 16.75 -6.71 -10.10
N TRP A 373 15.51 -6.70 -9.62
CA TRP A 373 15.20 -6.72 -8.20
C TRP A 373 15.80 -7.95 -7.51
N ALA A 374 15.58 -9.15 -8.05
CA ALA A 374 16.16 -10.39 -7.56
C ALA A 374 17.70 -10.31 -7.49
N MET A 375 18.34 -9.76 -8.52
CA MET A 375 19.78 -9.53 -8.52
C MET A 375 20.24 -8.57 -7.42
N LEU A 376 19.47 -7.51 -7.11
CA LEU A 376 19.80 -6.56 -6.05
C LEU A 376 19.74 -7.20 -4.67
N THR A 377 18.77 -8.08 -4.40
CA THR A 377 18.72 -8.85 -3.13
C THR A 377 19.93 -9.77 -2.96
N LEU A 378 20.37 -10.44 -4.03
CA LEU A 378 21.56 -11.28 -4.00
C LEU A 378 22.85 -10.46 -3.77
N ARG A 379 22.94 -9.28 -4.41
CA ARG A 379 24.05 -8.33 -4.17
C ARG A 379 24.05 -7.79 -2.75
N ALA A 380 22.89 -7.46 -2.19
CA ALA A 380 22.78 -7.00 -0.81
C ALA A 380 23.28 -8.06 0.18
N THR A 381 22.90 -9.32 -0.05
CA THR A 381 23.37 -10.49 0.71
C THR A 381 24.90 -10.60 0.69
N LYS A 382 25.52 -10.51 -0.49
CA LYS A 382 26.97 -10.66 -0.68
C LYS A 382 27.81 -9.48 -0.20
N LYS A 383 27.47 -8.28 -0.65
CA LYS A 383 28.38 -7.13 -0.58
C LYS A 383 28.05 -6.23 0.61
N THR A 384 26.77 -5.93 0.78
CA THR A 384 26.32 -4.95 1.75
C THR A 384 26.28 -5.53 3.15
N LEU A 385 25.80 -6.77 3.27
CA LEU A 385 25.65 -7.46 4.55
C LEU A 385 26.73 -8.51 4.81
N LYS A 386 27.47 -8.90 3.75
CA LYS A 386 28.57 -9.88 3.82
C LYS A 386 28.16 -11.20 4.48
N TYR A 387 26.97 -11.69 4.14
CA TYR A 387 26.54 -13.00 4.61
C TYR A 387 27.28 -14.13 3.88
N GLY A 388 27.42 -15.25 4.58
CA GLY A 388 28.17 -16.41 4.08
C GLY A 388 27.50 -17.09 2.88
N PRO A 389 28.22 -18.01 2.20
CA PRO A 389 27.77 -18.66 0.97
C PRO A 389 26.43 -19.40 1.11
N VAL A 390 26.10 -19.89 2.30
CA VAL A 390 24.80 -20.52 2.59
C VAL A 390 23.64 -19.54 2.39
N ALA A 391 23.75 -18.31 2.93
CA ALA A 391 22.70 -17.30 2.79
C ALA A 391 22.52 -16.86 1.32
N VAL A 392 23.63 -16.72 0.59
CA VAL A 392 23.62 -16.43 -0.84
C VAL A 392 22.90 -17.53 -1.61
N GLN A 393 23.18 -18.80 -1.30
CA GLN A 393 22.55 -19.94 -1.95
C GLN A 393 21.04 -20.00 -1.64
N VAL A 394 20.62 -19.69 -0.42
CA VAL A 394 19.20 -19.61 -0.04
C VAL A 394 18.48 -18.56 -0.87
N VAL A 395 19.01 -17.34 -0.94
CA VAL A 395 18.40 -16.24 -1.72
C VAL A 395 18.31 -16.61 -3.20
N TRP A 396 19.38 -17.16 -3.77
CA TRP A 396 19.37 -17.58 -5.17
C TRP A 396 18.38 -18.72 -5.44
N ASN A 397 18.29 -19.71 -4.55
CA ASN A 397 17.33 -20.81 -4.67
C ASN A 397 15.88 -20.32 -4.59
N ALA A 398 15.57 -19.37 -3.71
CA ALA A 398 14.23 -18.81 -3.55
C ALA A 398 13.75 -18.11 -4.83
N TRP A 399 14.59 -17.29 -5.46
CA TRP A 399 14.26 -16.66 -6.75
C TRP A 399 14.09 -17.68 -7.87
N LYS A 400 14.97 -18.70 -7.91
CA LYS A 400 14.86 -19.79 -8.88
C LYS A 400 13.55 -20.57 -8.73
N GLU A 401 13.10 -20.81 -7.50
CA GLU A 401 11.88 -21.56 -7.17
C GLU A 401 10.59 -20.84 -7.64
N VAL A 402 10.62 -19.52 -7.77
CA VAL A 402 9.52 -18.73 -8.36
C VAL A 402 9.71 -18.46 -9.86
N GLY A 403 10.77 -18.99 -10.46
CA GLY A 403 11.03 -18.93 -11.90
C GLY A 403 11.88 -17.75 -12.37
N ILE A 404 12.56 -17.03 -11.46
CA ILE A 404 13.53 -15.99 -11.82
C ILE A 404 14.94 -16.60 -11.73
N ILE A 405 15.50 -16.93 -12.89
CA ILE A 405 16.78 -17.65 -12.98
C ILE A 405 17.92 -16.65 -13.10
N LEU A 406 18.60 -16.39 -11.98
CA LEU A 406 19.81 -15.57 -11.97
C LEU A 406 21.05 -16.38 -12.40
N PRO A 407 22.06 -15.76 -13.05
CA PRO A 407 23.26 -16.46 -13.49
C PRO A 407 24.01 -17.13 -12.32
N ALA A 408 24.54 -18.34 -12.53
CA ALA A 408 25.15 -19.16 -11.47
C ALA A 408 26.44 -18.53 -10.91
N GLU A 409 27.17 -17.79 -11.74
CA GLU A 409 28.35 -17.00 -11.35
C GLU A 409 28.03 -15.91 -10.32
N MET A 410 26.75 -15.56 -10.16
CA MET A 410 26.33 -14.65 -9.10
C MET A 410 26.27 -15.31 -7.74
N VAL A 411 26.43 -16.63 -7.63
CA VAL A 411 26.40 -17.40 -6.38
C VAL A 411 27.81 -17.68 -5.86
N SER A 412 28.77 -17.97 -6.74
CA SER A 412 30.21 -18.08 -6.43
C SER A 412 30.78 -16.78 -5.87
#